data_AF-A0A7X8I7G5-F1
#
_entry.id   AF-A0A7X8I7G5-F1
#
_cell.length_a   1.000
_cell.length_b   1.000
_cell.length_c   1.000
_cell.angle_alpha   90.00
_cell.angle_beta   90.00
_cell.angle_gamma   90.00
#
_symmetry.space_group_name_H-M   'P 1'
#
loop_
_entity.id
_entity.type
_entity.pdbx_description
1 polymer ?
#
loop_
_entity_poly.entity_id
_entity_poly.type
_entity_poly.pdbx_seq_one_letter_code
_entity_poly.pdbx_strand_id
1 'polypeptide(L)'
;MAGKTKKKGTSLSELLRTLYLHDLEFCMLMSPDEEDPPVFTKDQIISVLEKDAGERSAWELTGLCSFYSTLDALLEKKILNDRTEVFVIQKEDSGILPVSSIREREEGKEPPEGEDRPSWWGAPVPFVSWKKGALLSNGAAEELLGGAEVKKGRGPEFVRELEDGRCLLFRRIHPSVYFVEDVSEDLAKAREMAWWAAAGRAFAAALEERGGAAERVDKPAALPGDGAVEFLRCSWDGEDLGYLRVDHGNKA
;
A
#
# COMPACT_ATOMS: atom_id res chain seq x y z
N MET A 1 -52.32 -2.74 13.76
CA MET A 1 -51.44 -2.59 12.58
C MET A 1 -50.41 -1.52 12.90
N ALA A 2 -49.24 -1.92 13.38
CA ALA A 2 -48.15 -0.99 13.72
C ALA A 2 -47.38 -0.68 12.44
N GLY A 3 -47.49 0.56 11.97
CA GLY A 3 -46.73 1.06 10.83
C GLY A 3 -45.24 1.03 11.16
N LYS A 4 -44.48 0.26 10.39
CA LYS A 4 -43.01 0.33 10.37
C LYS A 4 -42.62 1.74 9.95
N THR A 5 -42.17 2.57 10.89
CA THR A 5 -41.47 3.82 10.61
C THR A 5 -40.19 3.47 9.85
N LYS A 6 -40.20 3.68 8.52
CA LYS A 6 -38.97 3.75 7.73
C LYS A 6 -38.07 4.79 8.40
N LYS A 7 -36.90 4.40 8.90
CA LYS A 7 -35.83 5.35 9.24
C LYS A 7 -35.63 6.22 7.99
N LYS A 8 -35.96 7.51 8.06
CA LYS A 8 -35.56 8.48 7.04
C LYS A 8 -34.04 8.50 7.04
N GLY A 9 -33.41 8.16 5.92
CA GLY A 9 -31.97 8.37 5.74
C GLY A 9 -31.66 9.86 5.78
N THR A 10 -30.41 10.21 6.06
CA THR A 10 -29.92 11.60 6.09
C THR A 10 -30.29 12.33 4.79
N SER A 11 -30.96 13.47 4.91
CA SER A 11 -31.30 14.30 3.75
C SER A 11 -30.08 15.08 3.27
N LEU A 12 -30.09 15.59 2.03
CA LEU A 12 -29.01 16.44 1.53
C LEU A 12 -28.85 17.74 2.33
N SER A 13 -29.97 18.30 2.81
CA SER A 13 -29.94 19.51 3.65
C SER A 13 -29.32 19.23 5.02
N GLU A 14 -29.62 18.07 5.62
CA GLU A 14 -29.01 17.63 6.88
C GLU A 14 -27.52 17.34 6.70
N LEU A 15 -27.15 16.63 5.63
CA LEU A 15 -25.77 16.35 5.29
C LEU A 15 -24.94 17.63 5.18
N LEU A 16 -25.40 18.60 4.38
CA LEU A 16 -24.65 19.84 4.20
C LEU A 16 -24.49 20.60 5.54
N ARG A 17 -25.54 20.63 6.38
CA ARG A 17 -25.46 21.22 7.72
C ARG A 17 -24.43 20.52 8.58
N THR A 18 -24.36 19.19 8.55
CA THR A 18 -23.37 18.41 9.29
C THR A 18 -21.95 18.71 8.81
N LEU A 19 -21.73 18.81 7.49
CA LEU A 19 -20.41 19.15 6.94
C LEU A 19 -19.94 20.55 7.39
N TYR A 20 -20.83 21.54 7.42
CA TYR A 20 -20.48 22.86 7.95
C TYR A 20 -20.28 22.88 9.47
N LEU A 21 -21.10 22.14 10.22
CA LEU A 21 -21.00 22.09 11.68
C LEU A 21 -19.66 21.52 12.15
N HIS A 22 -19.12 20.55 11.42
CA HIS A 22 -17.89 19.85 11.76
C HIS A 22 -16.67 20.29 10.93
N ASP A 23 -16.81 21.36 10.14
CA ASP A 23 -15.75 21.88 9.25
C ASP A 23 -15.16 20.83 8.28
N LEU A 24 -16.01 19.94 7.77
CA LEU A 24 -15.61 18.83 6.90
C LEU A 24 -15.82 19.18 5.43
N GLU A 25 -14.79 19.01 4.60
CA GLU A 25 -14.90 19.33 3.17
C GLU A 25 -15.51 18.19 2.33
N PHE A 26 -15.39 16.96 2.81
CA PHE A 26 -15.72 15.76 2.04
C PHE A 26 -16.80 14.92 2.73
N CYS A 27 -17.68 14.36 1.92
CA CYS A 27 -18.63 13.31 2.28
C CYS A 27 -18.35 12.06 1.43
N MET A 28 -18.45 10.89 2.04
CA MET A 28 -18.28 9.61 1.38
C MET A 28 -19.51 8.75 1.59
N LEU A 29 -19.98 8.10 0.53
CA LEU A 29 -21.02 7.06 0.63
C LEU A 29 -20.33 5.70 0.63
N MET A 30 -20.45 4.96 1.72
CA MET A 30 -19.82 3.66 1.86
C MET A 30 -20.88 2.57 1.82
N SER A 31 -21.03 1.95 0.65
CA SER A 31 -21.79 0.72 0.47
C SER A 31 -20.92 -0.50 0.81
N PRO A 32 -21.47 -1.56 1.43
CA PRO A 32 -20.70 -2.78 1.70
C PRO A 32 -20.20 -3.50 0.43
N ASP A 33 -20.82 -3.22 -0.72
CA ASP A 33 -20.55 -3.91 -1.99
C ASP A 33 -19.66 -3.09 -2.96
N GLU A 34 -19.19 -1.91 -2.54
CA GLU A 34 -18.47 -0.96 -3.41
C GLU A 34 -16.99 -0.91 -3.05
N GLU A 35 -16.13 -1.33 -3.99
CA GLU A 35 -14.67 -1.44 -3.78
C GLU A 35 -13.95 -0.09 -3.66
N ASP A 36 -14.47 0.95 -4.31
CA ASP A 36 -13.90 2.30 -4.29
C ASP A 36 -15.04 3.32 -4.10
N PRO A 37 -15.27 3.78 -2.86
CA PRO A 37 -16.46 4.54 -2.53
C PRO A 37 -16.45 5.95 -3.13
N PRO A 38 -17.61 6.45 -3.59
CA PRO A 38 -17.71 7.80 -4.14
C PRO A 38 -17.58 8.86 -3.04
N VAL A 39 -16.77 9.86 -3.34
CA VAL A 39 -16.49 11.02 -2.50
C VAL A 39 -17.02 12.29 -3.16
N PHE A 40 -17.75 13.06 -2.38
CA PHE A 40 -18.40 14.30 -2.77
C PHE A 40 -17.85 15.47 -1.96
N THR A 41 -17.61 16.60 -2.61
CA THR A 41 -17.27 17.86 -1.95
C THR A 41 -18.51 18.62 -1.52
N LYS A 42 -18.36 19.58 -0.59
CA LYS A 42 -19.43 20.52 -0.23
C LYS A 42 -20.02 21.21 -1.47
N ASP A 43 -19.18 21.70 -2.38
CA ASP A 43 -19.60 22.41 -3.59
C ASP A 43 -20.49 21.55 -4.50
N GLN A 44 -20.19 20.25 -4.61
CA GLN A 44 -21.03 19.32 -5.38
C GLN A 44 -22.40 19.14 -4.73
N ILE A 45 -22.45 19.02 -3.40
CA ILE A 45 -23.71 18.90 -2.65
C ILE A 45 -24.54 20.18 -2.77
N ILE A 46 -23.92 21.36 -2.68
CA ILE A 46 -24.57 22.67 -2.89
C ILE A 46 -25.17 22.74 -4.29
N SER A 47 -24.42 22.34 -5.32
CA SER A 47 -24.89 22.33 -6.72
C SER A 47 -26.11 21.43 -6.94
N VAL A 48 -26.23 20.35 -6.16
CA VAL A 48 -27.43 19.48 -6.18
C VAL A 48 -28.59 20.13 -5.44
N LEU A 49 -28.33 20.76 -4.30
CA LEU A 49 -29.34 21.44 -3.48
C LEU A 49 -30.00 22.62 -4.18
N GLU A 50 -29.26 23.37 -5.01
CA GLU A 50 -29.79 24.45 -5.84
C GLU A 50 -30.88 24.00 -6.83
N LYS A 51 -31.00 22.68 -7.07
CA LYS A 51 -32.03 22.08 -7.93
C LYS A 51 -33.25 21.57 -7.14
N ASP A 52 -33.55 22.17 -5.99
CA ASP A 52 -34.63 21.78 -5.06
C ASP A 52 -34.59 20.31 -4.60
N ALA A 53 -33.38 19.73 -4.51
CA ALA A 53 -33.18 18.35 -4.06
C ALA A 53 -33.02 18.21 -2.53
N GLY A 54 -33.33 19.26 -1.76
CA GLY A 54 -33.02 19.33 -0.31
C GLY A 54 -33.54 18.19 0.56
N GLU A 55 -34.71 17.66 0.22
CA GLU A 55 -35.36 16.56 0.95
C GLU A 55 -34.98 15.16 0.42
N ARG A 56 -34.18 15.09 -0.66
CA ARG A 56 -33.71 13.82 -1.21
C ARG A 56 -32.68 13.18 -0.28
N SER A 57 -32.55 11.87 -0.39
CA SER A 57 -31.58 11.14 0.42
C SER A 57 -30.15 11.40 -0.05
N ALA A 58 -29.20 11.48 0.89
CA ALA A 58 -27.78 11.53 0.56
C ALA A 58 -27.31 10.34 -0.30
N TRP A 59 -27.96 9.19 -0.20
CA TRP A 59 -27.70 8.02 -1.06
C TRP A 59 -28.01 8.25 -2.54
N GLU A 60 -28.80 9.27 -2.86
CA GLU A 60 -29.11 9.62 -4.24
C GLU A 60 -28.03 10.49 -4.90
N LEU A 61 -26.99 10.91 -4.15
CA LEU A 61 -25.93 11.79 -4.68
C LEU A 61 -25.25 11.23 -5.93
N THR A 62 -25.01 9.91 -6.00
CA THR A 62 -24.40 9.26 -7.18
C THR A 62 -25.25 9.44 -8.44
N GLY A 63 -26.58 9.53 -8.32
CA GLY A 63 -27.50 9.78 -9.43
C GLY A 63 -27.83 11.26 -9.67
N LEU A 64 -27.56 12.13 -8.69
CA LEU A 64 -27.88 13.56 -8.75
C LEU A 64 -26.69 14.43 -9.18
N CYS A 65 -25.47 14.01 -8.86
CA CYS A 65 -24.24 14.65 -9.28
C CYS A 65 -23.86 14.18 -10.69
N SER A 66 -23.48 15.11 -11.57
CA SER A 66 -22.97 14.79 -12.91
C SER A 66 -21.59 14.13 -12.88
N PHE A 67 -20.85 14.33 -11.79
CA PHE A 67 -19.50 13.79 -11.59
C PHE A 67 -19.20 13.71 -10.08
N TYR A 68 -18.49 12.68 -9.68
CA TYR A 68 -17.91 12.51 -8.35
C TYR A 68 -16.50 11.92 -8.48
N SER A 69 -15.66 12.11 -7.46
CA SER A 69 -14.36 11.44 -7.39
C SER A 69 -14.49 10.20 -6.53
N THR A 70 -13.56 9.28 -6.65
CA THR A 70 -13.48 8.12 -5.76
C THR A 70 -12.37 8.31 -4.73
N LEU A 71 -12.35 7.49 -3.68
CA LEU A 71 -11.38 7.62 -2.60
C LEU A 71 -9.94 7.43 -3.11
N ASP A 72 -9.71 6.39 -3.90
CA ASP A 72 -8.39 6.10 -4.47
C ASP A 72 -7.92 7.23 -5.40
N ALA A 73 -8.81 7.74 -6.27
CA ALA A 73 -8.48 8.83 -7.19
C ALA A 73 -8.07 10.12 -6.47
N LEU A 74 -8.65 10.42 -5.31
CA LEU A 74 -8.31 11.60 -4.51
C LEU A 74 -7.00 11.43 -3.72
N LEU A 75 -6.68 10.20 -3.31
CA LEU A 75 -5.41 9.86 -2.67
C LEU A 75 -4.25 9.92 -3.68
N GLU A 76 -4.43 9.36 -4.88
CA GLU A 76 -3.43 9.42 -5.96
C GLU A 76 -3.08 10.88 -6.32
N LYS A 77 -4.11 11.74 -6.36
CA LYS A 77 -3.94 13.18 -6.62
C LYS A 77 -3.42 13.98 -5.42
N LYS A 78 -3.20 13.33 -4.27
CA LYS A 78 -2.77 13.96 -3.00
C LYS A 78 -3.72 15.07 -2.53
N ILE A 79 -5.00 14.97 -2.89
CA ILE A 79 -6.05 15.89 -2.41
C ILE A 79 -6.47 15.46 -1.00
N LEU A 80 -6.59 14.15 -0.77
CA LEU A 80 -6.77 13.55 0.55
C LEU A 80 -5.45 13.01 1.09
N ASN A 81 -5.34 12.94 2.40
CA ASN A 81 -4.29 12.21 3.10
C ASN A 81 -4.90 11.41 4.26
N ASP A 82 -4.10 10.53 4.87
CA ASP A 82 -4.54 9.62 5.94
C ASP A 82 -5.17 10.33 7.16
N ARG A 83 -4.85 11.60 7.40
CA ARG A 83 -5.40 12.40 8.51
C ARG A 83 -6.64 13.21 8.13
N THR A 84 -6.99 13.27 6.85
CA THR A 84 -8.18 14.01 6.42
C THR A 84 -9.42 13.35 7.01
N GLU A 85 -10.24 14.13 7.71
CA GLU A 85 -11.52 13.68 8.24
C GLU A 85 -12.59 13.79 7.15
N VAL A 86 -13.38 12.73 7.00
CA VAL A 86 -14.44 12.63 6.01
C VAL A 86 -15.73 12.21 6.71
N PHE A 87 -16.86 12.79 6.30
CA PHE A 87 -18.16 12.33 6.77
C PHE A 87 -18.58 11.09 5.99
N VAL A 88 -18.62 9.95 6.66
CA VAL A 88 -18.96 8.66 6.05
C VAL A 88 -20.42 8.33 6.33
N ILE A 89 -21.19 8.09 5.28
CA ILE A 89 -22.56 7.60 5.38
C ILE A 89 -22.58 6.13 4.99
N GLN A 90 -23.00 5.28 5.92
CA GLN A 90 -23.24 3.85 5.71
C GLN A 90 -24.74 3.56 5.85
N LYS A 91 -25.16 2.38 5.38
CA LYS A 91 -26.58 2.01 5.33
C LYS A 91 -27.25 2.02 6.72
N GLU A 92 -26.46 1.80 7.76
CA GLU A 92 -26.91 1.59 9.14
C GLU A 92 -26.39 2.65 10.12
N ASP A 93 -25.23 3.24 9.84
CA ASP A 93 -24.59 4.27 10.64
C ASP A 93 -24.03 5.41 9.77
N SER A 94 -23.69 6.52 10.41
CA SER A 94 -22.94 7.62 9.78
C SER A 94 -22.02 8.23 10.81
N GLY A 95 -20.84 8.65 10.41
CA GLY A 95 -19.85 9.18 11.33
C GLY A 95 -18.70 9.89 10.65
N ILE A 96 -17.93 10.62 11.45
CA ILE A 96 -16.71 11.29 11.00
C ILE A 96 -15.58 10.31 11.24
N LEU A 97 -14.83 10.00 10.19
CA LEU A 97 -13.69 9.09 10.25
C LEU A 97 -12.49 9.71 9.51
N PRO A 98 -11.27 9.53 10.03
CA PRO A 98 -10.08 9.83 9.25
C PRO A 98 -9.92 8.79 8.14
N VAL A 99 -9.35 9.20 7.00
CA VAL A 99 -9.12 8.31 5.84
C VAL A 99 -8.32 7.05 6.23
N SER A 100 -7.38 7.16 7.18
CA SER A 100 -6.63 6.00 7.69
C SER A 100 -7.54 4.90 8.25
N SER A 101 -8.54 5.25 9.07
CA SER A 101 -9.47 4.29 9.68
C SER A 101 -10.43 3.67 8.67
N ILE A 102 -10.72 4.39 7.57
CA ILE A 102 -11.53 3.90 6.46
C ILE A 102 -10.74 2.82 5.71
N ARG A 103 -9.47 3.10 5.39
CA ARG A 103 -8.56 2.16 4.74
C ARG A 103 -8.28 0.93 5.61
N GLU A 104 -8.04 1.11 6.90
CA GLU A 104 -7.87 -0.01 7.84
C GLU A 104 -9.13 -0.90 7.93
N ARG A 105 -10.33 -0.31 7.79
CA ARG A 105 -11.60 -1.06 7.74
C ARG A 105 -11.80 -1.81 6.44
N GLU A 106 -11.39 -1.26 5.29
CA GLU A 106 -11.39 -1.98 4.02
C GLU A 106 -10.32 -3.07 3.96
N GLU A 107 -9.16 -2.83 4.57
CA GLU A 107 -8.08 -3.82 4.70
C GLU A 107 -8.44 -4.96 5.67
N GLY A 108 -9.35 -4.68 6.63
CA GLY A 108 -9.83 -5.60 7.67
C GLY A 108 -11.22 -6.22 7.42
N LYS A 109 -11.99 -5.75 6.43
CA LYS A 109 -13.20 -6.45 5.98
C LYS A 109 -12.76 -7.63 5.12
N GLU A 110 -12.81 -8.82 5.71
CA GLU A 110 -12.87 -10.03 4.90
C GLU A 110 -14.05 -9.91 3.94
N PRO A 111 -13.89 -10.25 2.64
CA PRO A 111 -14.98 -10.17 1.69
C PRO A 111 -16.18 -10.98 2.20
N PRO A 112 -17.41 -10.58 1.85
CA PRO A 112 -18.61 -11.30 2.27
C PRO A 112 -18.47 -12.80 2.01
N GLU A 113 -18.90 -13.61 2.98
CA GLU A 113 -18.85 -15.06 2.88
C GLU A 113 -19.68 -15.53 1.68
N GLY A 114 -19.00 -15.79 0.57
CA GLY A 114 -19.59 -16.35 -0.62
C GLY A 114 -19.25 -15.53 -1.85
N GLU A 115 -18.09 -15.80 -2.44
CA GLU A 115 -17.99 -15.85 -3.89
C GLU A 115 -17.01 -16.96 -4.24
N ASP A 116 -17.45 -17.82 -5.15
CA ASP A 116 -16.60 -18.82 -5.79
C ASP A 116 -15.31 -18.13 -6.23
N ARG A 117 -14.19 -18.81 -6.00
CA ARG A 117 -12.89 -18.38 -6.54
C ARG A 117 -13.11 -17.88 -7.97
N PRO A 118 -12.55 -16.72 -8.36
CA PRO A 118 -12.79 -16.19 -9.69
C PRO A 118 -12.59 -17.28 -10.74
N SER A 119 -13.36 -17.25 -11.84
CA SER A 119 -13.32 -18.31 -12.85
C SER A 119 -11.91 -18.57 -13.42
N TRP A 120 -11.02 -17.58 -13.30
CA TRP A 120 -9.61 -17.62 -13.68
C TRP A 120 -8.64 -18.06 -12.57
N TRP A 121 -9.10 -18.42 -11.37
CA TRP A 121 -8.23 -18.84 -10.24
C TRP A 121 -7.30 -20.01 -10.59
N GLY A 122 -7.76 -20.92 -11.44
CA GLY A 122 -6.98 -22.06 -11.93
C GLY A 122 -6.01 -21.74 -13.07
N ALA A 123 -5.85 -20.47 -13.48
CA ALA A 123 -4.89 -20.09 -14.50
C ALA A 123 -3.46 -20.49 -14.07
N PRO A 124 -2.54 -20.73 -15.03
CA PRO A 124 -1.15 -21.11 -14.76
C PRO A 124 -0.30 -19.90 -14.32
N VAL A 125 -0.84 -19.13 -13.37
CA VAL A 125 -0.27 -17.91 -12.84
C VAL A 125 -0.42 -17.97 -11.31
N PRO A 126 0.64 -17.70 -10.54
CA PRO A 126 0.61 -17.85 -9.08
C PRO A 126 -0.33 -16.83 -8.42
N PHE A 127 -1.44 -17.34 -7.88
CA PHE A 127 -2.42 -16.56 -7.13
C PHE A 127 -2.59 -17.06 -5.71
N VAL A 128 -2.71 -16.11 -4.79
CA VAL A 128 -3.00 -16.37 -3.38
C VAL A 128 -4.15 -15.53 -2.86
N SER A 129 -4.80 -16.01 -1.81
CA SER A 129 -5.88 -15.33 -1.10
C SER A 129 -5.75 -15.59 0.41
N TRP A 130 -6.10 -14.62 1.23
CA TRP A 130 -6.21 -14.81 2.68
C TRP A 130 -7.67 -14.81 3.09
N LYS A 131 -8.13 -15.90 3.72
CA LYS A 131 -9.48 -16.05 4.26
C LYS A 131 -9.42 -16.58 5.69
N LYS A 132 -10.01 -15.87 6.66
CA LYS A 132 -9.97 -16.21 8.09
C LYS A 132 -8.55 -16.39 8.62
N GLY A 133 -7.61 -15.60 8.09
CA GLY A 133 -6.18 -15.70 8.38
C GLY A 133 -5.44 -16.88 7.73
N ALA A 134 -6.14 -17.78 7.02
CA ALA A 134 -5.53 -18.88 6.29
C ALA A 134 -5.14 -18.45 4.88
N LEU A 135 -3.94 -18.84 4.45
CA LEU A 135 -3.47 -18.68 3.09
C LEU A 135 -4.09 -19.77 2.20
N LEU A 136 -4.69 -19.36 1.10
CA LEU A 136 -5.15 -20.22 0.03
C LEU A 136 -4.32 -19.92 -1.21
N SER A 137 -3.80 -20.96 -1.85
CA SER A 137 -2.99 -20.90 -3.05
C SER A 137 -3.64 -21.68 -4.18
N ASN A 138 -3.43 -21.24 -5.42
CA ASN A 138 -3.68 -22.10 -6.59
C ASN A 138 -2.44 -22.98 -6.87
N GLY A 139 -2.53 -23.89 -7.84
CA GLY A 139 -1.44 -24.84 -8.11
C GLY A 139 -0.10 -24.17 -8.46
N ALA A 140 -0.13 -23.09 -9.26
CA ALA A 140 1.07 -22.32 -9.60
C ALA A 140 1.68 -21.63 -8.37
N ALA A 141 0.85 -21.08 -7.48
CA ALA A 141 1.32 -20.49 -6.23
C ALA A 141 1.81 -21.56 -5.24
N GLU A 142 1.21 -22.74 -5.18
CA GLU A 142 1.69 -23.84 -4.33
C GLU A 142 3.09 -24.28 -4.74
N GLU A 143 3.33 -24.43 -6.05
CA GLU A 143 4.66 -24.74 -6.58
C GLU A 143 5.67 -23.64 -6.27
N LEU A 144 5.28 -22.37 -6.47
CA LEU A 144 6.14 -21.23 -6.17
C LEU A 144 6.45 -21.12 -4.67
N LEU A 145 5.45 -21.26 -3.80
CA LEU A 145 5.61 -21.10 -2.36
C LEU A 145 6.33 -22.30 -1.73
N GLY A 146 6.25 -23.49 -2.32
CA GLY A 146 6.85 -24.71 -1.77
C GLY A 146 6.32 -25.06 -0.38
N GLY A 147 5.06 -24.68 -0.07
CA GLY A 147 4.46 -24.88 1.25
C GLY A 147 4.89 -23.85 2.32
N ALA A 148 5.58 -22.77 1.95
CA ALA A 148 5.96 -21.72 2.89
C ALA A 148 4.72 -21.02 3.48
N GLU A 149 4.76 -20.78 4.81
CA GLU A 149 3.74 -19.96 5.46
C GLU A 149 4.03 -18.47 5.23
N VAL A 150 3.10 -17.79 4.56
CA VAL A 150 3.22 -16.35 4.28
C VAL A 150 2.12 -15.56 4.95
N LYS A 151 2.52 -14.59 5.78
CA LYS A 151 1.61 -13.62 6.39
C LYS A 151 1.32 -12.47 5.44
N LYS A 152 0.04 -12.09 5.33
CA LYS A 152 -0.41 -10.92 4.57
C LYS A 152 0.38 -9.67 4.98
N GLY A 153 0.84 -8.89 3.99
CA GLY A 153 1.41 -7.57 4.21
C GLY A 153 0.35 -6.50 4.37
N ARG A 154 0.80 -5.26 4.53
CA ARG A 154 -0.08 -4.08 4.56
C ARG A 154 -0.25 -3.54 3.14
N GLY A 155 -1.44 -3.02 2.84
CA GLY A 155 -1.73 -2.39 1.56
C GLY A 155 -1.92 -3.36 0.38
N PRO A 156 -2.09 -2.80 -0.83
CA PRO A 156 -2.36 -3.56 -2.05
C PRO A 156 -1.10 -4.21 -2.66
N GLU A 157 0.09 -3.74 -2.29
CA GLU A 157 1.37 -4.28 -2.76
C GLU A 157 2.36 -4.40 -1.61
N PHE A 158 3.03 -5.56 -1.49
CA PHE A 158 4.03 -5.79 -0.45
C PHE A 158 5.03 -6.89 -0.81
N VAL A 159 6.22 -6.84 -0.21
CA VAL A 159 7.26 -7.87 -0.35
C VAL A 159 7.36 -8.70 0.93
N ARG A 160 7.59 -10.00 0.79
CA ARG A 160 7.95 -10.92 1.89
C ARG A 160 9.21 -11.69 1.55
N GLU A 161 10.15 -11.68 2.47
CA GLU A 161 11.29 -12.60 2.45
C GLU A 161 10.85 -13.90 3.15
N LEU A 162 11.05 -15.03 2.47
CA LEU A 162 10.81 -16.37 2.98
C LEU A 162 12.02 -16.84 3.81
N GLU A 163 11.84 -17.91 4.59
CA GLU A 163 12.92 -18.48 5.40
C GLU A 163 14.09 -19.02 4.56
N ASP A 164 13.82 -19.40 3.30
CA ASP A 164 14.84 -19.85 2.34
C ASP A 164 15.57 -18.69 1.64
N GLY A 165 15.26 -17.43 2.01
CA GLY A 165 15.87 -16.22 1.48
C GLY A 165 15.26 -15.70 0.17
N ARG A 166 14.23 -16.37 -0.38
CA ARG A 166 13.51 -15.85 -1.54
C ARG A 166 12.66 -14.65 -1.16
N CYS A 167 12.64 -13.63 -2.02
CA CYS A 167 11.81 -12.46 -1.88
C CYS A 167 10.64 -12.53 -2.85
N LEU A 168 9.43 -12.61 -2.31
CA LEU A 168 8.20 -12.67 -3.09
C LEU A 168 7.46 -11.34 -3.02
N LEU A 169 7.04 -10.84 -4.17
CA LEU A 169 6.21 -9.65 -4.33
C LEU A 169 4.75 -10.05 -4.51
N PHE A 170 3.88 -9.44 -3.72
CA PHE A 170 2.43 -9.67 -3.73
C PHE A 170 1.74 -8.41 -4.24
N ARG A 171 0.93 -8.54 -5.28
CA ARG A 171 0.13 -7.44 -5.84
C ARG A 171 -1.34 -7.80 -5.88
N ARG A 172 -2.19 -6.98 -5.26
CA ARG A 172 -3.64 -7.17 -5.26
C ARG A 172 -4.17 -6.96 -6.67
N ILE A 173 -4.86 -7.97 -7.21
CA ILE A 173 -5.48 -7.93 -8.55
C ILE A 173 -7.02 -8.10 -8.51
N HIS A 174 -7.54 -8.45 -7.33
CA HIS A 174 -8.96 -8.62 -7.01
C HIS A 174 -9.09 -8.38 -5.50
N PRO A 175 -10.26 -7.98 -4.93
CA PRO A 175 -10.47 -7.70 -3.51
C PRO A 175 -9.78 -8.60 -2.49
N SER A 176 -9.58 -9.87 -2.81
CA SER A 176 -8.87 -10.82 -1.95
C SER A 176 -7.94 -11.77 -2.70
N VAL A 177 -7.55 -11.43 -3.93
CA VAL A 177 -6.59 -12.21 -4.70
C VAL A 177 -5.36 -11.37 -4.97
N TYR A 178 -4.21 -11.95 -4.68
CA TYR A 178 -2.91 -11.38 -4.95
C TYR A 178 -2.19 -12.24 -5.98
N PHE A 179 -1.62 -11.58 -6.98
CA PHE A 179 -0.59 -12.14 -7.83
C PHE A 179 0.73 -12.19 -7.07
N VAL A 180 1.48 -13.29 -7.20
CA VAL A 180 2.75 -13.51 -6.51
C VAL A 180 3.89 -13.64 -7.52
N GLU A 181 4.96 -12.89 -7.33
CA GLU A 181 6.12 -12.92 -8.22
C GLU A 181 7.40 -13.15 -7.41
N ASP A 182 8.30 -14.01 -7.89
CA ASP A 182 9.64 -14.13 -7.33
C ASP A 182 10.50 -12.98 -7.86
N VAL A 183 10.87 -12.08 -6.95
CA VAL A 183 11.68 -10.89 -7.26
C VAL A 183 13.06 -10.98 -6.60
N SER A 184 13.50 -12.18 -6.22
CA SER A 184 14.76 -12.41 -5.52
C SER A 184 15.96 -11.90 -6.33
N GLU A 185 16.00 -12.22 -7.62
CA GLU A 185 17.10 -11.82 -8.52
C GLU A 185 17.12 -10.31 -8.74
N ASP A 186 15.95 -9.70 -8.95
CA ASP A 186 15.82 -8.26 -9.16
C ASP A 186 16.22 -7.46 -7.92
N LEU A 187 15.77 -7.90 -6.74
CA LEU A 187 16.17 -7.29 -5.47
C LEU A 187 17.66 -7.50 -5.18
N ALA A 188 18.23 -8.67 -5.51
CA ALA A 188 19.67 -8.90 -5.36
C ALA A 188 20.48 -7.95 -6.26
N LYS A 189 20.09 -7.80 -7.53
CA LYS A 189 20.71 -6.83 -8.46
C LYS A 189 20.56 -5.39 -7.98
N ALA A 190 19.36 -5.01 -7.52
CA ALA A 190 19.12 -3.66 -7.00
C ALA A 190 19.97 -3.36 -5.77
N ARG A 191 20.09 -4.31 -4.83
CA ARG A 191 20.97 -4.21 -3.65
C ARG A 191 22.44 -4.06 -4.05
N GLU A 192 22.90 -4.82 -5.05
CA GLU A 192 24.27 -4.73 -5.56
C GLU A 192 24.55 -3.41 -6.27
N MET A 193 23.59 -2.91 -7.05
CA MET A 193 23.67 -1.60 -7.68
C MET A 193 23.72 -0.47 -6.65
N ALA A 194 22.84 -0.50 -5.64
CA ALA A 194 22.84 0.48 -4.55
C ALA A 194 24.17 0.46 -3.77
N TRP A 195 24.71 -0.73 -3.53
CA TRP A 195 26.02 -0.89 -2.92
C TRP A 195 27.12 -0.21 -3.73
N TRP A 196 27.23 -0.50 -5.03
CA TRP A 196 28.26 0.10 -5.88
C TRP A 196 28.07 1.59 -6.12
N ALA A 197 26.84 2.07 -6.09
CA ALA A 197 26.53 3.50 -6.14
C ALA A 197 27.04 4.22 -4.88
N ALA A 198 26.90 3.60 -3.70
CA ALA A 198 27.42 4.14 -2.44
C ALA A 198 28.95 3.99 -2.31
N ALA A 199 29.51 2.85 -2.70
CA ALA A 199 30.95 2.55 -2.58
C ALA A 199 31.81 3.23 -3.66
N GLY A 200 31.23 3.47 -4.84
CA GLY A 200 31.94 4.02 -5.99
C GLY A 200 32.73 2.96 -6.76
N ARG A 201 32.06 2.24 -7.69
CA ARG A 201 32.69 1.18 -8.49
C ARG A 201 33.93 1.63 -9.26
N ALA A 202 33.91 2.84 -9.82
CA ALA A 202 35.05 3.39 -10.56
C ALA A 202 36.27 3.63 -9.66
N PHE A 203 36.04 4.04 -8.41
CA PHE A 203 37.11 4.22 -7.43
C PHE A 203 37.73 2.87 -7.04
N ALA A 204 36.90 1.87 -6.73
CA ALA A 204 37.38 0.53 -6.41
C ALA A 204 38.21 -0.08 -7.55
N ALA A 205 37.73 0.03 -8.80
CA ALA A 205 38.48 -0.45 -9.97
C ALA A 205 39.84 0.26 -10.13
N ALA A 206 39.87 1.59 -10.00
CA ALA A 206 41.12 2.35 -10.10
C ALA A 206 42.12 2.06 -8.97
N LEU A 207 41.63 1.66 -7.79
CA LEU A 207 42.46 1.21 -6.67
C LEU A 207 43.08 -0.16 -6.95
N GLU A 208 42.27 -1.11 -7.44
CA GLU A 208 42.71 -2.46 -7.80
C GLU A 208 43.77 -2.44 -8.91
N GLU A 209 43.58 -1.58 -9.92
CA GLU A 209 44.57 -1.36 -10.99
C GLU A 209 45.93 -0.85 -10.48
N ARG A 210 45.94 -0.17 -9.32
CA ARG A 210 47.16 0.34 -8.67
C ARG A 210 47.80 -0.65 -7.70
N GLY A 211 47.27 -1.88 -7.62
CA GLY A 211 47.76 -2.92 -6.71
C GLY A 211 47.22 -2.80 -5.28
N GLY A 212 46.22 -1.95 -5.04
CA GLY A 212 45.45 -1.95 -3.79
C GLY A 212 44.31 -2.98 -3.82
N ALA A 213 43.54 -3.05 -2.75
CA ALA A 213 42.37 -3.92 -2.65
C ALA A 213 41.15 -3.17 -2.09
N ALA A 214 39.97 -3.47 -2.63
CA ALA A 214 38.69 -2.96 -2.18
C ALA A 214 37.77 -4.14 -1.83
N GLU A 215 37.25 -4.18 -0.61
CA GLU A 215 36.43 -5.30 -0.14
C GLU A 215 35.19 -4.81 0.61
N ARG A 216 34.04 -5.42 0.32
CA ARG A 216 32.81 -5.18 1.08
C ARG A 216 32.89 -5.91 2.42
N VAL A 217 32.69 -5.19 3.52
CA VAL A 217 32.63 -5.77 4.87
C VAL A 217 31.44 -5.24 5.65
N ASP A 218 30.79 -6.10 6.43
CA ASP A 218 29.60 -5.72 7.21
C ASP A 218 29.95 -4.84 8.41
N LYS A 219 31.11 -5.07 9.01
CA LYS A 219 31.63 -4.29 10.14
C LYS A 219 33.13 -4.10 10.02
N PRO A 220 33.66 -2.92 10.39
CA PRO A 220 35.10 -2.73 10.44
C PRO A 220 35.70 -3.64 11.53
N ALA A 221 36.72 -4.42 11.16
CA ALA A 221 37.59 -5.06 12.13
C ALA A 221 38.44 -4.00 12.84
N ALA A 222 39.01 -4.32 14.01
CA ALA A 222 39.90 -3.40 14.72
C ALA A 222 41.00 -2.89 13.79
N LEU A 223 41.12 -1.56 13.68
CA LEU A 223 42.06 -0.88 12.78
C LEU A 223 43.50 -1.38 13.05
N PRO A 224 44.22 -1.90 12.05
CA PRO A 224 45.66 -2.02 12.15
C PRO A 224 46.23 -0.61 12.27
N GLY A 225 47.01 -0.36 13.32
CA GLY A 225 47.45 0.99 13.73
C GLY A 225 48.43 1.70 12.78
N ASP A 226 48.64 1.23 11.55
CA ASP A 226 49.62 1.81 10.62
C ASP A 226 49.01 2.71 9.51
N GLY A 227 47.68 2.76 9.39
CA GLY A 227 46.99 3.65 8.43
C GLY A 227 46.99 3.18 6.96
N ALA A 228 47.49 1.98 6.64
CA ALA A 228 47.42 1.40 5.28
C ALA A 228 46.01 0.92 4.90
N VAL A 229 45.14 0.71 5.88
CA VAL A 229 43.77 0.22 5.71
C VAL A 229 42.77 1.27 6.19
N GLU A 230 41.86 1.67 5.31
CA GLU A 230 40.75 2.57 5.59
C GLU A 230 39.40 1.82 5.50
N PHE A 231 38.40 2.26 6.27
CA PHE A 231 37.04 1.76 6.18
C PHE A 231 36.09 2.92 5.88
N LEU A 232 35.50 2.93 4.69
CA LEU A 232 34.54 3.93 4.26
C LEU A 232 33.14 3.40 4.51
N ARG A 233 32.33 4.13 5.29
CA ARG A 233 30.92 3.77 5.48
C ARG A 233 30.15 4.05 4.20
N CYS A 234 29.39 3.07 3.71
CA CYS A 234 28.60 3.17 2.51
C CYS A 234 27.12 3.25 2.88
N SER A 235 26.48 4.36 2.54
CA SER A 235 25.05 4.57 2.75
C SER A 235 24.37 5.02 1.46
N TRP A 236 23.14 4.58 1.24
CA TRP A 236 22.31 5.01 0.10
C TRP A 236 20.92 5.34 0.59
N ASP A 237 20.41 6.51 0.23
CA ASP A 237 19.06 6.96 0.60
C ASP A 237 18.74 6.83 2.11
N GLY A 238 19.73 7.12 2.96
CA GLY A 238 19.60 7.02 4.43
C GLY A 238 19.76 5.61 5.01
N GLU A 239 19.82 4.57 4.18
CA GLU A 239 20.09 3.19 4.59
C GLU A 239 21.59 2.92 4.68
N ASP A 240 22.00 2.20 5.73
CA ASP A 240 23.39 1.78 5.94
C ASP A 240 23.63 0.45 5.22
N LEU A 241 24.52 0.45 4.22
CA LEU A 241 24.77 -0.73 3.38
C LEU A 241 26.01 -1.52 3.79
N GLY A 242 26.76 -1.04 4.78
CA GLY A 242 28.02 -1.63 5.27
C GLY A 242 29.22 -0.72 5.04
N TYR A 243 30.41 -1.32 4.96
CA TYR A 243 31.67 -0.58 4.81
C TYR A 243 32.49 -1.11 3.63
N LEU A 244 33.15 -0.20 2.92
CA LEU A 244 34.20 -0.51 1.96
C LEU A 244 35.54 -0.48 2.69
N ARG A 245 36.17 -1.64 2.84
CA ARG A 245 37.56 -1.76 3.28
C ARG A 245 38.47 -1.44 2.09
N VAL A 246 39.33 -0.45 2.28
CA VAL A 246 40.31 0.03 1.29
C VAL A 246 41.69 -0.28 1.83
N ASP A 247 42.44 -1.11 1.12
CA ASP A 247 43.86 -1.38 1.36
C ASP A 247 44.66 -0.71 0.25
N HIS A 248 45.44 0.30 0.59
CA HIS A 248 46.17 1.07 -0.40
C HIS A 248 47.39 0.31 -0.97
N GLY A 249 47.74 -0.85 -0.41
CA GLY A 249 48.99 -1.54 -0.70
C GLY A 249 50.18 -0.74 -0.14
N ASN A 250 51.23 -1.42 0.30
CA ASN A 250 52.45 -0.74 0.74
C ASN A 250 53.01 0.09 -0.41
N LYS A 251 52.92 1.42 -0.29
CA LYS A 251 53.74 2.33 -1.09
C LYS A 251 55.20 2.11 -0.66
N ALA A 252 55.94 1.34 -1.44
CA ALA A 252 57.40 1.44 -1.49
C ALA A 252 57.79 2.75 -2.20
#